data_AF-A0A075G2A6-F1
#
_entry.id   AF-A0A075G2A6-F1
#
_cell.length_a   1.000
_cell.length_b   1.000
_cell.length_c   1.000
_cell.angle_alpha   90.00
_cell.angle_beta   90.00
_cell.angle_gamma   90.00
#
_symmetry.space_group_name_H-M   'P 1'
#
loop_
_entity.id
_entity.type
_entity.pdbx_description
1 polymer ?
#
loop_
_entity_poly.entity_id
_entity_poly.type
_entity_poly.pdbx_seq_one_letter_code
_entity_poly.pdbx_strand_id
1 'polypeptide(L)'
;MIDDSIDLENNVTESEDVTESEDVTESEDVTESEDVTESEDVTESEDVTESEDSSESTLSSEENAALMEISSLPGVGPVTTKKLQDAGIYTILDIAVRGPTDIADATSFETDKAVELCNKARLKLVEIGKFEKDFVTATEIYDRRQKIERISTGSSNLDELLIGGVETQAVTEFYGEFGSGKTQICHTLCLNVQLPVEDGGLSAGAIYIDTENTFRPERLRDIAVERGMDPDEALGKIIVAKAFTSSHQELLVGELGKVIEDSNA
;
A
#
# COMPACT_ATOMS: atom_id res chain seq x y z
N MET A 1 -71.51 9.35 -6.74
CA MET A 1 -70.84 8.30 -5.95
C MET A 1 -70.08 7.48 -6.98
N ILE A 2 -68.91 7.98 -7.41
CA ILE A 2 -67.55 7.76 -6.85
C ILE A 2 -67.23 6.27 -6.76
N ASP A 3 -66.38 5.81 -7.69
CA ASP A 3 -65.12 5.08 -7.47
C ASP A 3 -64.48 4.89 -8.86
N ASP A 4 -63.35 5.53 -9.17
CA ASP A 4 -61.97 5.19 -8.80
C ASP A 4 -61.48 3.87 -9.43
N SER A 5 -60.75 4.00 -10.55
CA SER A 5 -59.53 3.22 -10.84
C SER A 5 -58.83 3.83 -12.04
N ILE A 6 -57.76 4.60 -11.78
CA ILE A 6 -56.73 4.96 -12.76
C ILE A 6 -55.50 4.15 -12.37
N ASP A 7 -55.18 3.13 -13.16
CA ASP A 7 -53.92 2.41 -13.11
C ASP A 7 -53.09 2.73 -14.37
N LEU A 8 -52.00 3.45 -14.10
CA LEU A 8 -50.61 3.22 -14.51
C LEU A 8 -50.27 2.72 -15.94
N GLU A 9 -49.45 3.58 -16.56
CA GLU A 9 -48.18 3.27 -17.25
C GLU A 9 -48.18 2.84 -18.73
N ASN A 10 -47.85 3.85 -19.54
CA ASN A 10 -47.02 3.78 -20.74
C ASN A 10 -45.70 3.02 -20.48
N ASN A 11 -45.25 2.22 -21.43
CA ASN A 11 -44.12 2.54 -22.33
C ASN A 11 -43.46 1.25 -22.87
N VAL A 12 -43.89 0.79 -24.05
CA VAL A 12 -43.11 -0.16 -24.86
C VAL A 12 -42.75 0.56 -26.15
N THR A 13 -41.52 1.04 -26.23
CA THR A 13 -40.86 1.46 -27.47
C THR A 13 -39.93 0.33 -27.88
N GLU A 14 -40.30 -0.44 -28.89
CA GLU A 14 -39.36 -1.17 -29.72
C GLU A 14 -39.56 -0.72 -31.16
N SER A 15 -38.55 -0.02 -31.68
CA SER A 15 -38.41 0.33 -33.08
C SER A 15 -37.04 -0.12 -33.55
N GLU A 16 -37.06 -1.00 -34.56
CA GLU A 16 -36.22 -1.02 -35.77
C GLU A 16 -34.70 -1.07 -35.61
N ASP A 17 -34.06 -2.17 -36.04
CA ASP A 17 -33.41 -2.20 -37.36
C ASP A 17 -32.86 -3.62 -37.67
N VAL A 18 -33.26 -4.20 -38.81
CA VAL A 18 -32.61 -5.37 -39.41
C VAL A 18 -32.35 -5.02 -40.87
N THR A 19 -31.08 -4.79 -41.21
CA THR A 19 -30.61 -4.72 -42.59
C THR A 19 -29.31 -5.52 -42.78
N GLU A 20 -29.16 -5.98 -44.02
CA GLU A 20 -28.43 -7.14 -44.55
C GLU A 20 -26.89 -7.07 -44.57
N SER A 21 -26.25 -8.24 -44.68
CA SER A 21 -25.19 -8.55 -45.69
C SER A 21 -24.82 -10.03 -45.56
N GLU A 22 -25.28 -10.91 -46.45
CA GLU A 22 -24.64 -11.38 -47.70
C GLU A 22 -23.25 -12.04 -47.52
N ASP A 23 -23.27 -13.37 -47.63
CA ASP A 23 -22.14 -14.31 -47.76
C ASP A 23 -21.25 -13.97 -48.96
N VAL A 24 -19.93 -13.97 -48.75
CA VAL A 24 -18.94 -14.04 -49.83
C VAL A 24 -18.05 -15.27 -49.64
N THR A 25 -17.95 -15.99 -50.74
CA THR A 25 -17.37 -17.31 -50.98
C THR A 25 -15.85 -17.41 -50.86
N GLU A 26 -15.39 -18.64 -50.64
CA GLU A 26 -14.02 -19.16 -50.67
C GLU A 26 -13.17 -18.78 -51.91
N SER A 27 -11.86 -18.66 -51.67
CA SER A 27 -10.75 -19.42 -52.29
C SER A 27 -9.55 -18.54 -52.68
N GLU A 28 -8.36 -18.88 -52.17
CA GLU A 28 -7.20 -19.32 -52.97
C GLU A 28 -6.05 -19.75 -52.05
N ASP A 29 -5.32 -20.75 -52.52
CA ASP A 29 -4.38 -21.64 -51.82
C ASP A 29 -2.92 -21.32 -52.24
N VAL A 30 -1.95 -22.04 -51.65
CA VAL A 30 -0.53 -22.23 -52.02
C VAL A 30 0.43 -21.06 -51.63
N THR A 31 1.57 -21.22 -50.93
CA THR A 31 2.60 -22.27 -50.98
C THR A 31 3.41 -22.41 -49.67
N GLU A 32 3.69 -23.67 -49.30
CA GLU A 32 4.80 -24.11 -48.43
C GLU A 32 6.16 -23.83 -49.10
N SER A 33 7.19 -23.53 -48.28
CA SER A 33 8.58 -23.86 -48.64
C SER A 33 9.44 -24.03 -47.38
N GLU A 34 9.65 -25.30 -47.06
CA GLU A 34 10.89 -26.04 -46.70
C GLU A 34 11.90 -25.52 -45.64
N ASP A 35 12.20 -26.48 -44.75
CA ASP A 35 13.29 -26.60 -43.77
C ASP A 35 14.70 -26.25 -44.27
N VAL A 36 15.51 -25.63 -43.39
CA VAL A 36 16.99 -25.72 -43.41
C VAL A 36 17.54 -25.81 -41.98
N THR A 37 17.81 -27.06 -41.57
CA THR A 37 18.94 -27.64 -40.80
C THR A 37 19.62 -26.90 -39.64
N GLU A 38 19.78 -27.67 -38.56
CA GLU A 38 20.68 -27.59 -37.39
C GLU A 38 22.07 -27.00 -37.62
N SER A 39 22.61 -26.33 -36.56
CA SER A 39 23.96 -26.48 -35.95
C SER A 39 24.25 -25.20 -35.12
N GLU A 40 24.92 -25.12 -33.97
CA GLU A 40 25.81 -25.97 -33.17
C GLU A 40 25.69 -25.56 -31.69
N ASP A 41 25.89 -26.52 -30.81
CA ASP A 41 26.12 -26.38 -29.38
C ASP A 41 27.59 -25.93 -29.17
N VAL A 42 27.83 -24.80 -28.50
CA VAL A 42 29.18 -24.40 -28.06
C VAL A 42 29.11 -23.91 -26.62
N THR A 43 29.71 -24.71 -25.76
CA THR A 43 30.10 -24.44 -24.38
C THR A 43 31.05 -23.25 -24.28
N GLU A 44 30.84 -22.35 -23.31
CA GLU A 44 31.94 -21.72 -22.58
C GLU A 44 31.44 -21.11 -21.25
N SER A 45 31.95 -21.68 -20.16
CA SER A 45 32.00 -21.08 -18.83
C SER A 45 33.07 -20.01 -18.78
N GLU A 46 32.83 -18.88 -18.11
CA GLU A 46 33.71 -18.27 -17.09
C GLU A 46 33.17 -16.92 -16.56
N ASP A 47 33.23 -16.82 -15.22
CA ASP A 47 33.23 -15.65 -14.32
C ASP A 47 32.73 -14.27 -14.78
N VAL A 48 31.71 -13.77 -14.06
CA VAL A 48 31.61 -12.35 -13.69
C VAL A 48 31.26 -12.25 -12.21
N THR A 49 32.33 -12.16 -11.41
CA THR A 49 32.53 -11.34 -10.20
C THR A 49 31.28 -10.94 -9.39
N GLU A 50 31.28 -11.39 -8.14
CA GLU A 50 30.58 -10.79 -7.00
C GLU A 50 30.64 -9.25 -7.07
N SER A 51 29.49 -8.62 -7.29
CA SER A 51 29.31 -7.20 -6.99
C SER A 51 28.80 -7.08 -5.55
N GLU A 52 29.75 -7.02 -4.61
CA GLU A 52 29.54 -6.29 -3.36
C GLU A 52 29.40 -4.80 -3.71
N ASP A 53 28.22 -4.22 -3.48
CA ASP A 53 28.01 -2.93 -2.78
C ASP A 53 26.57 -2.45 -3.01
N SER A 54 25.74 -2.72 -2.01
CA SER A 54 24.58 -1.89 -1.69
C SER A 54 24.61 -1.79 -0.17
N SER A 55 25.52 -0.97 0.33
CA SER A 55 25.50 -0.46 1.69
C SER A 55 24.16 0.21 2.01
N GLU A 56 23.16 -0.60 2.36
CA GLU A 56 22.07 -0.16 3.21
C GLU A 56 22.71 0.31 4.51
N SER A 57 22.69 1.63 4.72
CA SER A 57 23.05 2.22 5.99
C SER A 57 22.07 1.68 7.04
N THR A 58 22.50 0.65 7.77
CA THR A 58 21.81 0.09 8.94
C THR A 58 21.92 1.07 10.10
N LEU A 59 21.29 2.24 9.93
CA LEU A 59 21.09 3.20 11.00
C LEU A 59 20.14 2.57 12.02
N SER A 60 20.48 2.72 13.30
CA SER A 60 19.61 2.28 14.38
C SER A 60 18.24 3.00 14.30
N SER A 61 17.22 2.40 14.92
CA SER A 61 15.88 3.01 15.01
C SER A 61 15.93 4.42 15.61
N GLU A 62 16.82 4.65 16.59
CA GLU A 62 17.03 5.94 17.24
C GLU A 62 17.66 6.99 16.30
N GLU A 63 18.62 6.59 15.46
CA GLU A 63 19.23 7.50 14.47
C GLU A 63 18.25 7.87 13.37
N ASN A 64 17.41 6.92 12.93
CA ASN A 64 16.33 7.19 11.98
C ASN A 64 15.28 8.15 12.54
N ALA A 65 14.90 8.00 13.82
CA ALA A 65 13.97 8.90 14.50
C ALA A 65 14.54 10.32 14.62
N ALA A 66 15.82 10.45 14.99
CA ALA A 66 16.49 11.75 15.11
C ALA A 66 16.54 12.53 13.78
N LEU A 67 16.69 11.83 12.65
CA LEU A 67 16.66 12.45 11.32
C LEU A 67 15.27 12.98 10.95
N MET A 68 14.21 12.36 11.45
CA MET A 68 12.81 12.73 11.20
C MET A 68 12.32 13.90 12.07
N GLU A 69 13.08 14.30 13.09
CA GLU A 69 12.72 15.43 13.93
C GLU A 69 12.73 16.76 13.16
N ILE A 70 11.81 17.66 13.51
CA ILE A 70 11.75 19.02 12.97
C ILE A 70 13.05 19.80 13.25
N SER A 71 13.76 19.49 14.35
CA SER A 71 15.07 20.05 14.71
C SER A 71 16.14 19.85 13.65
N SER A 72 16.02 18.79 12.85
CA SER A 72 17.01 18.42 11.83
C SER A 72 16.98 19.36 10.61
N LEU A 73 15.90 20.15 10.46
CA LEU A 73 15.74 21.06 9.34
C LEU A 73 16.64 22.30 9.46
N PRO A 74 17.49 22.57 8.45
CA PRO A 74 18.36 23.74 8.46
C PRO A 74 17.60 25.06 8.59
N GLY A 75 17.97 25.86 9.60
CA GLY A 75 17.38 27.17 9.86
C GLY A 75 16.05 27.13 10.61
N VAL A 76 15.60 25.96 11.07
CA VAL A 76 14.46 25.82 11.98
C VAL A 76 14.95 25.86 13.43
N GLY A 77 14.66 26.97 14.11
CA GLY A 77 14.99 27.14 15.52
C GLY A 77 13.89 26.66 16.49
N PRO A 78 14.18 26.60 17.80
CA PRO A 78 13.29 26.02 18.81
C PRO A 78 11.92 26.72 18.91
N VAL A 79 11.84 28.01 18.56
CA VAL A 79 10.57 28.75 18.53
C VAL A 79 9.66 28.25 17.40
N THR A 80 10.23 27.98 16.22
CA THR A 80 9.49 27.45 15.08
C THR A 80 9.09 25.99 15.37
N THR A 81 10.00 25.19 15.91
CA THR A 81 9.72 23.81 16.33
C THR A 81 8.57 23.73 17.32
N LYS A 82 8.60 24.55 18.38
CA LYS A 82 7.52 24.57 19.37
C LYS A 82 6.17 24.95 18.77
N LYS A 83 6.14 25.96 17.89
CA LYS A 83 4.88 26.35 17.21
C LYS A 83 4.31 25.23 16.34
N LEU A 84 5.17 24.46 15.67
CA LEU A 84 4.74 23.29 14.88
C LEU A 84 4.19 22.20 15.80
N GLN A 85 4.89 21.89 16.89
CA GLN A 85 4.45 20.90 17.88
C GLN A 85 3.14 21.29 18.58
N ASP A 86 2.99 22.56 18.95
CA ASP A 86 1.75 23.10 19.53
C ASP A 86 0.56 23.00 18.54
N ALA A 87 0.83 22.92 17.23
CA ALA A 87 -0.14 22.69 16.16
C ALA A 87 -0.29 21.22 15.75
N GLY A 88 0.30 20.29 16.51
CA GLY A 88 0.22 18.84 16.26
C GLY A 88 1.08 18.37 15.08
N ILE A 89 2.13 19.12 14.74
CA ILE A 89 3.10 18.79 13.69
C ILE A 89 4.39 18.39 14.40
N TYR A 90 4.74 17.11 14.38
CA TYR A 90 5.80 16.55 15.21
C TYR A 90 7.04 16.15 14.41
N THR A 91 6.88 15.82 13.13
CA THR A 91 7.96 15.33 12.26
C THR A 91 8.13 16.17 10.99
N ILE A 92 9.26 15.98 10.30
CA ILE A 92 9.48 16.55 8.96
C ILE A 92 8.49 15.97 7.92
N LEU A 93 8.01 14.74 8.13
CA LEU A 93 7.02 14.11 7.26
C LEU A 93 5.68 14.81 7.36
N ASP A 94 5.24 15.17 8.57
CA ASP A 94 4.00 15.92 8.80
C ASP A 94 4.01 17.24 8.02
N ILE A 95 5.15 17.94 8.03
CA ILE A 95 5.34 19.20 7.28
C ILE A 95 5.18 18.98 5.78
N ALA A 96 5.80 17.92 5.24
CA ALA A 96 5.80 17.63 3.81
C ALA A 96 4.40 17.21 3.30
N VAL A 97 3.68 16.42 4.09
CA VAL A 97 2.37 15.84 3.74
C VAL A 97 1.23 16.84 3.87
N ARG A 98 1.18 17.63 4.96
CA ARG A 98 0.15 18.67 5.16
C ARG A 98 0.21 19.77 4.10
N GLY A 99 1.43 20.10 3.68
CA GLY A 99 1.67 21.11 2.65
C GLY A 99 1.52 22.56 3.16
N PRO A 100 1.91 23.55 2.35
CA PRO A 100 2.15 24.91 2.81
C PRO A 100 0.91 25.64 3.31
N THR A 101 -0.27 25.36 2.75
CA THR A 101 -1.53 26.02 3.14
C THR A 101 -1.94 25.60 4.56
N ASP A 102 -2.00 24.29 4.83
CA ASP A 102 -2.37 23.79 6.15
C ASP A 102 -1.34 24.20 7.22
N ILE A 103 -0.05 24.14 6.87
CA ILE A 103 1.01 24.60 7.79
C ILE A 103 0.86 26.09 8.12
N ALA A 104 0.57 26.94 7.14
CA ALA A 104 0.37 28.37 7.36
C ALA A 104 -0.84 28.63 8.28
N ASP A 105 -1.97 27.96 8.00
CA ASP A 105 -3.21 28.11 8.76
C ASP A 105 -3.06 27.60 10.21
N ALA A 106 -2.47 26.42 10.40
CA ALA A 106 -2.32 25.79 11.71
C ALA A 106 -1.31 26.52 12.62
N THR A 107 -0.27 27.14 12.05
CA THR A 107 0.83 27.76 12.83
C THR A 107 0.82 29.29 12.83
N SER A 108 -0.07 29.89 12.05
CA SER A 108 -0.09 31.33 11.75
C SER A 108 1.25 31.84 11.18
N PHE A 109 1.92 31.02 10.37
CA PHE A 109 3.09 31.45 9.59
C PHE A 109 2.66 32.22 8.35
N GLU A 110 3.52 33.12 7.89
CA GLU A 110 3.39 33.70 6.55
C GLU A 110 3.52 32.58 5.49
N THR A 111 2.74 32.70 4.41
CA THR A 111 2.68 31.69 3.35
C THR A 111 4.07 31.35 2.79
N ASP A 112 4.91 32.36 2.57
CA ASP A 112 6.28 32.16 2.05
C ASP A 112 7.14 31.32 3.00
N LYS A 113 7.02 31.55 4.31
CA LYS A 113 7.73 30.75 5.32
C LYS A 113 7.24 29.32 5.35
N ALA A 114 5.93 29.09 5.21
CA ALA A 114 5.36 27.74 5.16
C ALA A 114 5.83 26.99 3.90
N VAL A 115 5.86 27.65 2.74
CA VAL A 115 6.41 27.10 1.49
C VAL A 115 7.89 26.73 1.65
N GLU A 116 8.70 27.62 2.22
CA GLU A 116 10.11 27.36 2.49
C GLU A 116 10.30 26.13 3.40
N LEU A 117 9.52 26.03 4.46
CA LEU A 117 9.55 24.91 5.40
C LEU A 117 9.20 23.58 4.71
N CYS A 118 8.13 23.54 3.92
CA CYS A 118 7.72 22.36 3.18
C CYS A 118 8.77 21.92 2.15
N ASN A 119 9.42 22.86 1.47
CA ASN A 119 10.48 22.55 0.52
C ASN A 119 11.72 22.01 1.21
N LYS A 120 12.12 22.60 2.35
CA LYS A 120 13.21 22.06 3.19
C LYS A 120 12.90 20.65 3.70
N ALA A 121 11.68 20.42 4.16
CA ALA A 121 11.23 19.10 4.59
C ALA A 121 11.30 18.07 3.46
N ARG A 122 10.77 18.39 2.28
CA ARG A 122 10.87 17.53 1.09
C ARG A 122 12.32 17.19 0.73
N LEU A 123 13.19 18.20 0.62
CA LEU A 123 14.61 17.99 0.31
C LEU A 123 15.29 17.10 1.35
N LYS A 124 15.00 17.33 2.64
CA LYS A 124 15.56 16.49 3.71
C LYS A 124 15.06 15.05 3.62
N LEU A 125 13.78 14.84 3.35
CA LEU A 125 13.18 13.50 3.18
C LEU A 125 13.80 12.75 1.99
N VAL A 126 14.15 13.44 0.90
CA VAL A 126 14.88 12.86 -0.23
C VAL A 126 16.32 12.52 0.17
N GLU A 127 17.01 13.42 0.89
CA GLU A 127 18.38 13.22 1.38
C GLU A 127 18.50 11.97 2.27
N ILE A 128 17.51 11.72 3.14
CA ILE A 128 17.48 10.57 4.05
C ILE A 128 16.78 9.34 3.45
N GLY A 129 16.46 9.36 2.15
CA GLY A 129 15.88 8.21 1.43
C GLY A 129 14.44 7.86 1.80
N LYS A 130 13.69 8.76 2.46
CA LYS A 130 12.27 8.56 2.79
C LYS A 130 11.35 8.99 1.66
N PHE A 131 11.75 9.99 0.88
CA PHE A 131 11.05 10.43 -0.34
C PHE A 131 11.90 10.10 -1.56
N GLU A 132 11.23 9.86 -2.68
CA GLU A 132 11.89 9.66 -3.96
C GLU A 132 12.42 10.97 -4.53
N LYS A 133 13.48 10.90 -5.34
CA LYS A 133 13.96 12.06 -6.10
C LYS A 133 12.90 12.45 -7.14
N ASP A 134 12.74 13.75 -7.38
CA ASP A 134 11.78 14.28 -8.35
C ASP A 134 11.94 13.70 -9.77
N PHE A 135 13.19 13.37 -10.13
CA PHE A 135 13.52 12.79 -11.43
C PHE A 135 14.43 11.58 -11.22
N VAL A 136 13.99 10.42 -11.72
CA VAL A 136 14.71 9.15 -11.70
C VAL A 136 14.56 8.45 -13.05
N THR A 137 15.48 7.55 -13.38
CA THR A 137 15.36 6.73 -14.59
C THR A 137 14.33 5.62 -14.39
N ALA A 138 13.78 5.09 -15.49
CA ALA A 138 12.87 3.93 -15.43
C ALA A 138 13.56 2.68 -14.83
N THR A 139 14.87 2.53 -15.06
CA THR A 139 15.69 1.47 -14.47
C THR A 139 15.70 1.55 -12.95
N GLU A 140 15.91 2.75 -12.37
CA GLU A 140 15.86 2.94 -10.91
C GLU A 140 14.49 2.57 -10.32
N ILE A 141 13.39 2.89 -11.02
CA ILE A 141 12.04 2.49 -10.59
C ILE A 141 11.89 0.97 -10.63
N TYR A 142 12.38 0.33 -11.70
CA TYR A 142 12.32 -1.12 -11.85
C TYR A 142 13.09 -1.83 -10.73
N ASP A 143 14.34 -1.44 -10.50
CA ASP A 143 15.20 -2.03 -9.46
C ASP A 143 14.61 -1.85 -8.06
N ARG A 144 13.96 -0.70 -7.79
CA ARG A 144 13.24 -0.49 -6.53
C ARG A 144 12.05 -1.43 -6.39
N ARG A 145 11.26 -1.60 -7.46
CA ARG A 145 10.09 -2.48 -7.44
C ARG A 145 10.45 -3.95 -7.25
N GLN A 146 11.63 -4.39 -7.69
CA GLN A 146 12.14 -5.73 -7.40
C GLN A 146 12.38 -5.97 -5.90
N LYS A 147 12.57 -4.90 -5.11
CA LYS A 147 12.77 -4.97 -3.65
C LYS A 147 11.49 -4.84 -2.84
N ILE A 148 10.32 -4.70 -3.48
CA ILE A 148 9.05 -4.57 -2.75
C ILE A 148 8.72 -5.90 -2.08
N GLU A 149 8.69 -5.86 -0.76
CA GLU A 149 8.30 -6.99 0.07
C GLU A 149 6.79 -7.26 -0.02
N ARG A 150 6.41 -8.51 0.19
CA ARG A 150 5.02 -8.99 0.07
C ARG A 150 4.65 -9.86 1.24
N ILE A 151 3.37 -9.79 1.62
CA ILE A 151 2.78 -10.66 2.63
C ILE A 151 1.94 -11.71 1.90
N SER A 152 2.27 -12.99 2.08
CA SER A 152 1.47 -14.09 1.56
C SER A 152 0.04 -14.01 2.10
N THR A 153 -0.94 -14.39 1.28
CA THR A 153 -2.34 -14.54 1.69
C THR A 153 -2.61 -15.88 2.37
N GLY A 154 -1.64 -16.80 2.36
CA GLY A 154 -1.80 -18.19 2.80
C GLY A 154 -2.54 -19.08 1.79
N SER A 155 -2.80 -18.56 0.58
CA SER A 155 -3.41 -19.30 -0.53
C SER A 155 -2.54 -19.15 -1.77
N SER A 156 -1.99 -20.26 -2.26
CA SER A 156 -1.14 -20.27 -3.45
C SER A 156 -1.82 -19.62 -4.67
N ASN A 157 -3.12 -19.85 -4.85
CA ASN A 157 -3.87 -19.34 -5.99
C ASN A 157 -4.05 -17.82 -5.90
N LEU A 158 -4.26 -17.29 -4.69
CA LEU A 158 -4.43 -15.86 -4.50
C LEU A 158 -3.08 -15.14 -4.53
N ASP A 159 -2.01 -15.76 -4.02
CA ASP A 159 -0.65 -15.24 -4.14
C ASP A 159 -0.20 -15.20 -5.59
N GLU A 160 -0.49 -16.22 -6.40
CA GLU A 160 -0.22 -16.20 -7.84
C GLU A 160 -0.97 -15.06 -8.54
N LEU A 161 -2.26 -14.86 -8.22
CA LEU A 161 -3.06 -13.76 -8.74
C LEU A 161 -2.48 -12.39 -8.35
N LEU A 162 -1.94 -12.27 -7.14
CA LEU A 162 -1.32 -11.05 -6.61
C LEU A 162 0.19 -10.95 -6.89
N ILE A 163 0.75 -11.86 -7.71
CA ILE A 163 2.17 -11.86 -8.08
C ILE A 163 3.08 -11.92 -6.83
N GLY A 164 2.76 -12.85 -5.93
CA GLY A 164 3.53 -13.17 -4.71
C GLY A 164 2.87 -12.76 -3.39
N GLY A 165 1.71 -12.10 -3.41
CA GLY A 165 0.97 -11.70 -2.20
C GLY A 165 0.65 -10.20 -2.15
N VAL A 166 0.23 -9.72 -0.99
CA VAL A 166 -0.12 -8.31 -0.77
C VAL A 166 1.15 -7.47 -0.66
N GLU A 167 1.30 -6.48 -1.55
CA GLU A 167 2.50 -5.64 -1.64
C GLU A 167 2.60 -4.62 -0.50
N THR A 168 3.81 -4.42 0.02
CA THR A 168 4.15 -3.23 0.80
C THR A 168 4.21 -1.99 -0.09
N GLN A 169 4.16 -0.79 0.52
CA GLN A 169 4.20 0.50 -0.20
C GLN A 169 3.06 0.70 -1.22
N ALA A 170 1.98 -0.08 -1.08
CA ALA A 170 0.78 0.00 -1.90
C ALA A 170 -0.48 -0.12 -1.03
N VAL A 171 -1.62 0.25 -1.61
CA VAL A 171 -2.94 0.00 -1.01
C VAL A 171 -3.65 -1.06 -1.85
N THR A 172 -3.96 -2.20 -1.23
CA THR A 172 -4.71 -3.29 -1.86
C THR A 172 -6.15 -3.30 -1.35
N GLU A 173 -7.12 -3.17 -2.25
CA GLU A 173 -8.54 -3.15 -1.93
C GLU A 173 -9.21 -4.50 -2.22
N PHE A 174 -9.81 -5.11 -1.19
CA PHE A 174 -10.69 -6.28 -1.32
C PHE A 174 -12.16 -5.85 -1.17
N TYR A 175 -12.92 -5.87 -2.26
CA TYR A 175 -14.35 -5.52 -2.26
C TYR A 175 -15.23 -6.72 -2.66
N GLY A 176 -16.51 -6.69 -2.27
CA GLY A 176 -17.47 -7.75 -2.58
C GLY A 176 -18.61 -7.85 -1.56
N GLU A 177 -19.55 -8.75 -1.78
CA GLU A 177 -20.74 -8.93 -0.92
C GLU A 177 -20.41 -9.42 0.50
N PHE A 178 -21.36 -9.25 1.44
CA PHE A 178 -21.22 -9.82 2.78
C PHE A 178 -20.97 -11.34 2.71
N GLY A 179 -20.04 -11.85 3.51
CA GLY A 179 -19.67 -13.27 3.49
C GLY A 179 -18.68 -13.69 2.40
N SER A 180 -18.23 -12.77 1.52
CA SER A 180 -17.26 -13.08 0.45
C SER A 180 -15.83 -13.37 0.93
N GLY A 181 -15.56 -13.32 2.24
CA GLY A 181 -14.23 -13.61 2.81
C GLY A 181 -13.35 -12.39 3.10
N LYS A 182 -13.82 -11.15 2.88
CA LYS A 182 -13.06 -9.91 3.17
C LYS A 182 -12.47 -9.86 4.59
N THR A 183 -13.31 -10.03 5.62
CA THR A 183 -12.84 -10.03 7.02
C THR A 183 -11.89 -11.20 7.29
N GLN A 184 -12.08 -12.34 6.61
CA GLN A 184 -11.21 -13.50 6.75
C GLN A 184 -9.81 -13.24 6.18
N ILE A 185 -9.70 -12.57 5.04
CA ILE A 185 -8.40 -12.21 4.48
C ILE A 185 -7.70 -11.18 5.37
N CYS A 186 -8.41 -10.18 5.91
CA CYS A 186 -7.82 -9.21 6.84
C CYS A 186 -7.27 -9.88 8.11
N HIS A 187 -8.04 -10.75 8.77
CA HIS A 187 -7.57 -11.51 9.93
C HIS A 187 -6.35 -12.40 9.59
N THR A 188 -6.35 -13.00 8.40
CA THR A 188 -5.26 -13.86 7.93
C THR A 188 -3.97 -13.05 7.73
N LEU A 189 -4.07 -11.88 7.10
CA LEU A 189 -2.93 -11.00 6.87
C LEU A 189 -2.34 -10.46 8.16
N CYS A 190 -3.17 -10.15 9.17
CA CYS A 190 -2.68 -9.75 10.50
C CYS A 190 -1.80 -10.81 11.19
N LEU A 191 -1.96 -12.08 10.83
CA LEU A 191 -1.13 -13.17 11.34
C LEU A 191 0.04 -13.46 10.40
N ASN A 192 -0.18 -13.46 9.08
CA ASN A 192 0.87 -13.76 8.09
C ASN A 192 2.00 -12.74 8.11
N VAL A 193 1.72 -11.46 8.33
CA VAL A 193 2.77 -10.44 8.44
C VAL A 193 3.78 -10.72 9.58
N GLN A 194 3.36 -11.48 10.59
CA GLN A 194 4.19 -11.82 11.75
C GLN A 194 5.15 -12.98 11.48
N LEU A 195 4.94 -13.73 10.39
CA LEU A 195 5.81 -14.84 10.00
C LEU A 195 7.18 -14.34 9.52
N PRO A 196 8.23 -15.18 9.57
CA PRO A 196 9.50 -14.90 8.92
C PRO A 196 9.35 -14.62 7.41
N VAL A 197 10.34 -13.94 6.83
CA VAL A 197 10.32 -13.58 5.39
C VAL A 197 10.34 -14.82 4.51
N GLU A 198 11.10 -15.84 4.91
CA GLU A 198 11.17 -17.15 4.27
C GLU A 198 9.82 -17.90 4.24
N ASP A 199 8.92 -17.58 5.17
CA ASP A 199 7.57 -18.16 5.29
C ASP A 199 6.49 -17.23 4.72
N GLY A 200 6.87 -16.16 4.02
CA GLY A 200 5.96 -15.22 3.36
C GLY A 200 5.37 -14.14 4.28
N GLY A 201 5.98 -13.89 5.44
CA GLY A 201 5.69 -12.76 6.31
C GLY A 201 6.77 -11.67 6.27
N LEU A 202 6.76 -10.77 7.25
CA LEU A 202 7.73 -9.67 7.39
C LEU A 202 8.26 -9.52 8.82
N SER A 203 8.03 -10.51 9.69
CA SER A 203 8.37 -10.48 11.12
C SER A 203 7.86 -9.23 11.86
N ALA A 204 6.73 -8.66 11.43
CA ALA A 204 6.20 -7.39 11.90
C ALA A 204 4.83 -7.52 12.59
N GLY A 205 4.34 -6.43 13.20
CA GLY A 205 3.03 -6.35 13.83
C GLY A 205 1.92 -6.02 12.83
N ALA A 206 0.69 -5.89 13.32
CA ALA A 206 -0.43 -5.42 12.51
C ALA A 206 -1.29 -4.39 13.26
N ILE A 207 -1.75 -3.37 12.55
CA ILE A 207 -2.77 -2.44 13.05
C ILE A 207 -4.09 -2.72 12.31
N TYR A 208 -5.16 -2.93 13.06
CA TYR A 208 -6.50 -3.20 12.54
C TYR A 208 -7.48 -2.08 12.95
N ILE A 209 -8.03 -1.36 11.98
CA ILE A 209 -9.10 -0.38 12.21
C ILE A 209 -10.44 -1.05 11.89
N ASP A 210 -11.26 -1.25 12.92
CA ASP A 210 -12.57 -1.90 12.81
C ASP A 210 -13.70 -0.86 12.80
N THR A 211 -14.39 -0.75 11.67
CA THR A 211 -15.50 0.19 11.44
C THR A 211 -16.88 -0.44 11.69
N GLU A 212 -16.99 -1.77 11.66
CA GLU A 212 -18.27 -2.50 11.69
C GLU A 212 -18.37 -3.47 12.87
N ASN A 213 -17.41 -3.39 13.81
CA ASN A 213 -17.30 -4.34 14.91
C ASN A 213 -17.24 -5.79 14.41
N THR A 214 -16.41 -6.04 13.38
CA THR A 214 -16.22 -7.35 12.73
C THR A 214 -14.97 -8.08 13.20
N PHE A 215 -14.06 -7.39 13.90
CA PHE A 215 -12.86 -8.01 14.46
C PHE A 215 -13.23 -9.03 15.54
N ARG A 216 -12.72 -10.26 15.44
CA ARG A 216 -13.00 -11.37 16.37
C ARG A 216 -11.69 -12.01 16.85
N PRO A 217 -11.15 -11.61 18.00
CA PRO A 217 -9.89 -12.17 18.53
C PRO A 217 -9.89 -13.69 18.60
N GLU A 218 -11.04 -14.29 18.92
CA GLU A 218 -11.20 -15.75 19.02
C GLU A 218 -10.91 -16.43 17.67
N ARG A 219 -11.33 -15.79 16.56
CA ARG A 219 -11.08 -16.30 15.21
C ARG A 219 -9.59 -16.24 14.86
N LEU A 220 -8.88 -15.18 15.24
CA LEU A 220 -7.43 -15.11 15.05
C LEU A 220 -6.72 -16.16 15.89
N ARG A 221 -7.18 -16.39 17.13
CA ARG A 221 -6.65 -17.43 18.01
C ARG A 221 -6.74 -18.81 17.36
N ASP A 222 -7.89 -19.14 16.76
CA ASP A 222 -8.08 -20.41 16.05
C ASP A 222 -7.11 -20.55 14.86
N ILE A 223 -6.94 -19.48 14.07
CA ILE A 223 -6.03 -19.47 12.92
C ILE A 223 -4.56 -19.60 13.37
N ALA A 224 -4.18 -18.92 14.47
CA ALA A 224 -2.83 -18.99 15.04
C ALA A 224 -2.48 -20.41 15.49
N VAL A 225 -3.38 -21.08 16.22
CA VAL A 225 -3.20 -22.48 16.66
C VAL A 225 -3.02 -23.40 15.45
N GLU A 226 -3.87 -23.29 14.43
CA GLU A 226 -3.80 -24.14 13.24
C GLU A 226 -2.47 -23.97 12.48
N ARG A 227 -1.88 -22.77 12.56
CA ARG A 227 -0.60 -22.43 11.91
C ARG A 227 0.63 -22.66 12.79
N GLY A 228 0.45 -23.24 13.98
CA GLY A 228 1.56 -23.50 14.90
C GLY A 228 2.17 -22.24 15.53
N MET A 229 1.46 -21.12 15.53
CA MET A 229 1.86 -19.89 16.22
C MET A 229 1.41 -19.95 17.68
N ASP A 230 2.17 -19.32 18.59
CA ASP A 230 1.66 -19.07 19.94
C ASP A 230 0.52 -18.03 19.86
N PRO A 231 -0.72 -18.38 20.29
CA PRO A 231 -1.85 -17.49 20.07
C PRO A 231 -1.80 -16.22 20.92
N ASP A 232 -1.22 -16.29 22.11
CA ASP A 232 -1.17 -15.16 23.03
C ASP A 232 -0.11 -14.15 22.56
N GLU A 233 1.04 -14.63 22.09
CA GLU A 233 2.05 -13.80 21.40
C GLU A 233 1.52 -13.21 20.09
N ALA A 234 0.82 -14.01 19.28
CA ALA A 234 0.29 -13.55 18.00
C ALA A 234 -0.75 -12.44 18.16
N LEU A 235 -1.66 -12.58 19.14
CA LEU A 235 -2.63 -11.54 19.47
C LEU A 235 -1.96 -10.31 20.09
N GLY A 236 -0.88 -10.48 20.86
CA GLY A 236 -0.11 -9.39 21.46
C GLY A 236 0.54 -8.45 20.43
N LYS A 237 0.76 -8.91 19.19
CA LYS A 237 1.32 -8.13 18.07
C LYS A 237 0.27 -7.41 17.22
N ILE A 238 -1.01 -7.49 17.59
CA ILE A 238 -2.11 -6.89 16.81
C ILE A 238 -2.76 -5.76 17.60
N ILE A 239 -2.62 -4.54 17.10
CA ILE A 239 -3.20 -3.33 17.68
C ILE A 239 -4.54 -3.08 17.01
N VAL A 240 -5.59 -2.91 17.81
CA VAL A 240 -6.95 -2.74 17.28
C VAL A 240 -7.53 -1.41 17.72
N ALA A 241 -8.04 -0.64 16.75
CA ALA A 241 -8.79 0.58 17.00
C ALA A 241 -10.22 0.44 16.46
N LYS A 242 -11.21 0.84 17.26
CA LYS A 242 -12.62 0.85 16.82
C LYS A 242 -13.02 2.24 16.35
N ALA A 243 -13.35 2.36 15.07
CA ALA A 243 -13.91 3.59 14.52
C ALA A 243 -15.44 3.57 14.66
N PHE A 244 -16.01 4.66 15.20
CA PHE A 244 -17.46 4.78 15.43
C PHE A 244 -18.14 5.69 14.41
N THR A 245 -17.37 6.55 13.77
CA THR A 245 -17.80 7.52 12.76
C THR A 245 -16.66 7.75 11.77
N SER A 246 -16.96 8.31 10.60
CA SER A 246 -15.92 8.67 9.62
C SER A 246 -14.91 9.66 10.19
N SER A 247 -15.34 10.67 10.94
CA SER A 247 -14.41 11.61 11.59
C SER A 247 -13.52 10.94 12.64
N HIS A 248 -14.03 9.92 13.35
CA HIS A 248 -13.19 9.15 14.26
C HIS A 248 -12.18 8.28 13.49
N GLN A 249 -12.58 7.69 12.36
CA GLN A 249 -11.67 6.94 11.49
C GLN A 249 -10.54 7.82 10.95
N GLU A 250 -10.85 9.03 10.46
CA GLU A 250 -9.86 10.00 10.00
C GLU A 250 -8.86 10.36 11.12
N LEU A 251 -9.37 10.59 12.34
CA LEU A 251 -8.51 10.84 13.51
C LEU A 251 -7.58 9.66 13.79
N LEU A 252 -8.10 8.43 13.81
CA LEU A 252 -7.31 7.21 14.05
C LEU A 252 -6.21 7.04 13.00
N VAL A 253 -6.52 7.28 11.73
CA VAL A 253 -5.54 7.23 10.63
C VAL A 253 -4.47 8.32 10.81
N GLY A 254 -4.85 9.52 11.23
CA GLY A 254 -3.92 10.61 11.53
C GLY A 254 -2.97 10.31 12.71
N GLU A 255 -3.39 9.48 13.66
CA GLU A 255 -2.57 9.07 14.82
C GLU A 255 -1.69 7.84 14.54
N LEU A 256 -1.85 7.15 13.39
CA LEU A 256 -1.13 5.91 13.09
C LEU A 256 0.39 6.06 13.16
N GLY A 257 0.95 7.18 12.71
CA GLY A 257 2.41 7.41 12.75
C GLY A 257 2.98 7.25 14.16
N LYS A 258 2.31 7.85 15.15
CA LYS A 258 2.70 7.73 16.56
C LYS A 258 2.55 6.30 17.07
N VAL A 259 1.46 5.63 16.71
CA VAL A 259 1.21 4.24 17.14
C VAL A 259 2.28 3.30 16.57
N ILE A 260 2.67 3.47 15.31
CA ILE A 260 3.73 2.68 14.67
C ILE A 260 5.06 2.87 15.42
N GLU A 261 5.43 4.12 15.73
CA GLU A 261 6.66 4.45 16.48
C GLU A 261 6.67 3.88 17.91
N ASP A 262 5.55 4.01 18.65
CA ASP A 262 5.45 3.56 20.04
C ASP A 262 5.42 2.03 20.16
N SER A 263 5.00 1.32 19.12
CA SER A 263 4.66 -0.10 19.20
C SER A 263 5.68 -1.04 18.56
N ASN A 264 6.71 -0.52 17.88
CA ASN A 264 7.59 -1.30 16.99
C ASN A 264 6.78 -2.22 16.05
N ALA A 265 5.60 -1.77 15.61
CA ALA A 265 4.65 -2.54 14.80
C ALA A 265 5.02 -2.45 13.32
#